data_AF-A0A2N0V6I3-F1
#
_entry.id   AF-A0A2N0V6I3-F1
#
_cell.length_a   1.000
_cell.length_b   1.000
_cell.length_c   1.000
_cell.angle_alpha   90.00
_cell.angle_beta   90.00
_cell.angle_gamma   90.00
#
_symmetry.space_group_name_H-M   'P 1'
#
loop_
_entity.id
_entity.type
_entity.pdbx_description
1 polymer ?
#
loop_
_entity_poly.entity_id
_entity_poly.type
_entity_poly.pdbx_seq_one_letter_code
_entity_poly.pdbx_strand_id
1 'polypeptide(L)'
;MMNIEFGQIYVELNADFDLPSLLLKRLREELDTLGKEILHFNTVFKNSDFKLVFIISATRKTDELNVKGPTLVRKKPAAEFVIYIPYKEIVDFVDKVSYVLPYVAKGVVFVLNKYKTDSSGVEDVVRNVIVAVRDEPETFLRKS
;
A
#
# COMPACT_ATOMS: atom_id res chain seq x y z
N MET A 1 16.48 4.51 -3.59
CA MET A 1 15.45 3.55 -4.04
C MET A 1 14.32 3.55 -3.03
N MET A 2 13.07 3.40 -3.47
CA MET A 2 11.93 3.35 -2.55
C MET A 2 12.10 2.17 -1.58
N ASN A 3 11.92 2.43 -0.28
CA ASN A 3 11.94 1.42 0.77
C ASN A 3 10.51 1.36 1.32
N ILE A 4 9.64 0.74 0.55
CA ILE A 4 8.21 0.67 0.87
C ILE A 4 7.99 -0.40 1.93
N GLU A 5 7.04 -0.18 2.83
CA GLU A 5 6.44 -1.25 3.59
C GLU A 5 4.93 -1.11 3.59
N PHE A 6 4.23 -2.24 3.65
CA PHE A 6 2.79 -2.26 3.83
C PHE A 6 2.45 -2.75 5.23
N GLY A 7 1.61 -1.97 5.91
CA GLY A 7 0.96 -2.36 7.15
C GLY A 7 -0.56 -2.47 6.96
N GLN A 8 -1.23 -3.06 7.94
CA GLN A 8 -2.69 -3.11 7.99
C GLN A 8 -3.17 -2.71 9.37
N ILE A 9 -4.10 -1.76 9.47
CA ILE A 9 -4.72 -1.35 10.72
C ILE A 9 -6.22 -1.17 10.48
N TYR A 10 -7.03 -1.96 11.18
CA TYR A 10 -8.49 -1.95 11.06
C TYR A 10 -9.11 -1.51 12.39
N VAL A 11 -9.57 -0.27 12.44
CA VAL A 11 -10.11 0.36 13.66
C VAL A 11 -11.60 0.10 13.85
N GLU A 12 -12.31 -0.22 12.77
CA GLU A 12 -13.73 -0.55 12.79
C GLU A 12 -13.91 -2.07 12.93
N LEU A 13 -14.76 -2.49 13.86
CA LEU A 13 -15.04 -3.91 14.09
C LEU A 13 -15.60 -4.56 12.82
N ASN A 14 -15.05 -5.73 12.47
CA ASN A 14 -15.39 -6.52 11.28
C ASN A 14 -15.26 -5.73 9.97
N ALA A 15 -14.47 -4.65 9.93
CA ALA A 15 -14.19 -3.90 8.72
C ALA A 15 -12.72 -4.07 8.35
N ASP A 16 -12.37 -5.28 7.93
CA ASP A 16 -11.02 -5.64 7.55
C ASP A 16 -11.01 -6.47 6.26
N PHE A 17 -9.91 -6.37 5.53
CA PHE A 17 -9.67 -7.19 4.35
C PHE A 17 -8.74 -8.37 4.65
N ASP A 18 -7.98 -8.32 5.75
CA ASP A 18 -6.99 -9.32 6.16
C ASP A 18 -6.13 -9.83 4.99
N LEU A 19 -5.39 -8.92 4.35
CA LEU A 19 -4.52 -9.28 3.23
C LEU A 19 -3.32 -10.11 3.73
N PRO A 20 -2.98 -11.23 3.08
CA PRO A 20 -1.84 -12.05 3.49
C PRO A 20 -0.49 -11.33 3.42
N SER A 21 0.43 -11.67 4.32
CA SER A 21 1.78 -11.10 4.35
C SER A 21 2.57 -11.34 3.06
N LEU A 22 2.40 -12.51 2.43
CA LEU A 22 3.06 -12.84 1.16
C LEU A 22 2.59 -11.94 0.01
N LEU A 23 1.30 -11.60 -0.03
CA LEU A 23 0.76 -10.65 -1.00
C LEU A 23 1.37 -9.26 -0.81
N LEU A 24 1.41 -8.76 0.43
CA LEU A 24 1.98 -7.46 0.74
C LEU A 24 3.49 -7.40 0.46
N LYS A 25 4.20 -8.48 0.74
CA LYS A 25 5.62 -8.64 0.42
C LYS A 25 5.85 -8.59 -1.10
N ARG A 26 5.06 -9.33 -1.90
CA ARG A 26 5.18 -9.30 -3.35
C ARG A 26 4.89 -7.92 -3.91
N LEU A 27 3.82 -7.27 -3.44
CA LEU A 27 3.48 -5.91 -3.86
C LEU A 27 4.60 -4.91 -3.57
N ARG A 28 5.21 -4.99 -2.37
CA ARG A 28 6.37 -4.18 -2.00
C ARG A 28 7.53 -4.42 -2.96
N GLU A 29 7.93 -5.68 -3.14
CA GLU A 29 9.09 -6.03 -3.97
C GLU A 29 8.93 -5.51 -5.41
N GLU A 30 7.75 -5.65 -6.00
CA GLU A 30 7.45 -5.16 -7.34
C GLU A 30 7.47 -3.63 -7.41
N LEU A 31 6.89 -2.93 -6.43
CA LEU A 31 6.90 -1.46 -6.40
C LEU A 31 8.29 -0.88 -6.16
N ASP A 32 9.12 -1.54 -5.34
CA ASP A 32 10.49 -1.12 -5.09
C ASP A 32 11.35 -1.18 -6.38
N THR A 33 11.04 -2.10 -7.31
CA THR A 33 11.72 -2.16 -8.63
C THR A 33 11.56 -0.90 -9.47
N LEU A 34 10.52 -0.10 -9.22
CA LEU A 34 10.31 1.17 -9.91
C LEU A 34 11.36 2.22 -9.55
N GLY A 35 12.14 2.01 -8.47
CA GLY A 35 13.28 2.86 -8.12
C GLY A 35 12.92 4.30 -7.75
N LYS A 36 11.64 4.59 -7.46
CA LYS A 36 11.18 5.95 -7.19
C LYS A 36 11.73 6.48 -5.86
N GLU A 37 11.93 7.79 -5.76
CA GLU A 37 12.44 8.44 -4.55
C GLU A 37 11.67 9.71 -4.22
N ILE A 38 11.21 9.84 -2.98
CA ILE A 38 10.56 11.04 -2.48
C ILE A 38 11.60 11.93 -1.79
N LEU A 39 12.24 12.81 -2.56
CA LEU A 39 13.35 13.68 -2.08
C LEU A 39 12.98 14.55 -0.88
N HIS A 40 11.70 14.90 -0.72
CA HIS A 40 11.22 15.67 0.44
C HIS A 40 11.63 15.04 1.77
N PHE A 41 11.56 13.71 1.88
CA PHE A 41 11.86 13.01 3.12
C PHE A 41 13.35 12.88 3.41
N ASN A 42 14.21 12.97 2.38
CA ASN A 42 15.66 13.09 2.59
C ASN A 42 15.99 14.32 3.44
N THR A 43 15.32 15.44 3.16
CA THR A 43 15.49 16.69 3.92
C THR A 43 14.89 16.59 5.32
N VAL A 44 13.72 15.95 5.47
CA VAL A 44 13.03 15.80 6.75
C VAL A 44 13.84 14.92 7.73
N PHE A 45 14.38 13.80 7.26
CA PHE A 45 15.14 12.86 8.10
C PHE A 45 16.64 13.15 8.16
N LYS A 46 17.15 14.06 7.31
CA LYS A 46 18.59 14.36 7.15
C LYS A 46 19.43 13.13 6.76
N ASN A 47 18.80 12.15 6.12
CA ASN A 47 19.43 10.97 5.55
C ASN A 47 18.53 10.41 4.43
N SER A 48 19.04 9.51 3.62
CA SER A 48 18.27 8.79 2.60
C SER A 48 17.78 7.42 3.07
N ASP A 49 18.05 7.05 4.33
CA ASP A 49 17.68 5.76 4.91
C ASP A 49 16.43 5.92 5.78
N PHE A 50 15.29 5.98 5.09
CA PHE A 50 13.97 6.01 5.72
C PHE A 50 12.99 5.10 4.97
N LYS A 51 11.93 4.69 5.66
CA LYS A 51 10.85 3.88 5.09
C LYS A 51 9.66 4.73 4.67
N LEU A 52 9.04 4.37 3.56
CA LEU A 52 7.70 4.83 3.19
C LEU A 52 6.70 3.74 3.56
N VAL A 53 5.91 3.97 4.61
CA VAL A 53 4.99 2.96 5.11
C VAL A 53 3.57 3.32 4.65
N PHE A 54 2.94 2.44 3.90
CA PHE A 54 1.52 2.55 3.55
C PHE A 54 0.70 1.61 4.44
N ILE A 55 -0.12 2.18 5.30
CA ILE A 55 -1.02 1.46 6.19
C ILE A 55 -2.36 1.34 5.48
N ILE A 56 -2.73 0.12 5.11
CA ILE A 56 -4.03 -0.18 4.53
C ILE A 56 -5.05 -0.24 5.67
N SER A 57 -6.13 0.50 5.52
CA SER A 57 -7.25 0.53 6.46
C SER A 57 -8.56 0.47 5.69
N ALA A 58 -9.61 -0.08 6.30
CA ALA A 58 -10.95 -0.05 5.75
C ALA A 58 -11.85 0.85 6.60
N THR A 59 -12.82 1.49 5.96
CA THR A 59 -13.81 2.32 6.66
C THR A 59 -15.17 2.25 5.98
N ARG A 60 -16.24 2.22 6.79
CA ARG A 60 -17.63 2.34 6.31
C ARG A 60 -18.12 3.79 6.23
N LYS A 61 -17.28 4.76 6.60
CA LYS A 61 -17.68 6.18 6.74
C LYS A 61 -17.69 6.95 5.42
N THR A 62 -17.09 6.41 4.37
CA THR A 62 -16.94 7.06 3.06
C THR A 62 -16.87 6.01 1.96
N ASP A 63 -17.46 6.35 0.81
CA ASP A 63 -17.40 5.57 -0.42
C ASP A 63 -16.21 5.96 -1.31
N GLU A 64 -15.44 6.97 -0.87
CA GLU A 64 -14.26 7.46 -1.55
C GLU A 64 -12.96 7.07 -0.82
N LEU A 65 -11.89 6.89 -1.61
CA LEU A 65 -10.53 6.73 -1.11
C LEU A 65 -10.10 7.99 -0.33
N ASN A 66 -9.53 7.78 0.86
CA ASN A 66 -8.94 8.86 1.64
C ASN A 66 -7.52 8.50 2.08
N VAL A 67 -6.55 9.36 1.78
CA VAL A 67 -5.15 9.17 2.20
C VAL A 67 -4.79 10.20 3.26
N LYS A 68 -4.42 9.74 4.46
CA LYS A 68 -3.95 10.58 5.56
C LYS A 68 -2.44 10.46 5.77
N GLY A 69 -1.84 11.53 6.29
CA GLY A 69 -0.42 11.59 6.63
C GLY A 69 0.36 12.67 5.86
N PRO A 70 1.69 12.70 6.03
CA PRO A 70 2.48 11.69 6.72
C PRO A 70 2.42 11.82 8.24
N THR A 71 2.46 10.69 8.94
CA THR A 71 2.96 10.63 10.32
C THR A 71 4.46 10.37 10.26
N LEU A 72 5.26 11.21 10.91
CA LEU A 72 6.72 11.07 10.90
C LEU A 72 7.21 10.32 12.13
N VAL A 73 7.83 9.16 11.91
CA VAL A 73 8.47 8.38 12.97
C VAL A 73 9.98 8.65 12.93
N ARG A 74 10.50 9.30 13.98
CA ARG A 74 11.93 9.68 14.02
C ARG A 74 12.85 8.61 14.60
N LYS A 75 12.38 7.78 15.54
CA LYS A 75 13.19 6.74 16.19
C LYS A 75 13.58 5.62 15.22
N LYS A 76 12.69 5.31 14.28
CA LYS A 76 12.92 4.45 13.12
C LYS A 76 12.48 5.29 11.93
N PRO A 77 13.41 5.94 11.19
CA PRO A 77 13.05 6.90 10.15
C PRO A 77 12.01 6.34 9.19
N ALA A 78 10.78 6.86 9.30
CA ALA A 78 9.68 6.42 8.47
C ALA A 78 8.65 7.54 8.31
N ALA A 79 8.11 7.66 7.10
CA ALA A 79 6.93 8.46 6.83
C ALA A 79 5.75 7.51 6.56
N GLU A 80 4.75 7.56 7.43
CA GLU A 80 3.60 6.66 7.39
C GLU A 80 2.39 7.37 6.79
N PHE A 81 1.74 6.73 5.84
CA PHE A 81 0.50 7.17 5.22
C PHE A 81 -0.57 6.12 5.44
N VAL A 82 -1.77 6.56 5.80
CA VAL A 82 -2.92 5.64 5.95
C VAL A 82 -3.80 5.77 4.72
N ILE A 83 -4.00 4.66 4.01
CA ILE A 83 -4.92 4.54 2.87
C ILE A 83 -6.23 3.97 3.41
N TYR A 84 -7.24 4.82 3.59
CA TYR A 84 -8.59 4.41 3.96
C TYR A 84 -9.37 4.02 2.72
N ILE A 85 -9.69 2.73 2.65
CA ILE A 85 -10.42 2.10 1.55
C ILE A 85 -11.88 1.92 1.96
N PRO A 86 -12.85 2.25 1.08
CA PRO A 86 -14.25 1.97 1.34
C PRO A 86 -14.46 0.48 1.61
N TYR A 87 -14.99 0.16 2.79
CA TYR A 87 -15.20 -1.23 3.18
C TYR A 87 -16.30 -1.86 2.34
N LYS A 88 -16.02 -3.06 1.84
CA LYS A 88 -16.99 -3.93 1.19
C LYS A 88 -16.75 -5.34 1.68
N GLU A 89 -17.82 -6.03 2.08
CA GLU A 89 -17.73 -7.44 2.43
C GLU A 89 -17.51 -8.26 1.15
N ILE A 90 -16.37 -8.97 1.09
CA ILE A 90 -15.97 -9.80 -0.04
C ILE A 90 -15.38 -11.10 0.52
N VAL A 91 -16.02 -12.21 0.21
CA VAL A 91 -15.64 -13.55 0.71
C VAL A 91 -14.51 -14.13 -0.12
N ASP A 92 -14.60 -14.04 -1.45
CA ASP A 92 -13.58 -14.58 -2.35
C ASP A 92 -12.27 -13.78 -2.28
N PHE A 93 -11.14 -14.49 -2.19
CA PHE A 93 -9.84 -13.87 -2.04
C PHE A 93 -9.41 -13.08 -3.27
N VAL A 94 -9.64 -13.61 -4.48
CA VAL A 94 -9.23 -12.97 -5.73
C VAL A 94 -10.05 -11.70 -5.95
N ASP A 95 -11.35 -11.76 -5.69
CA ASP A 95 -12.23 -10.58 -5.75
C ASP A 95 -11.83 -9.53 -4.72
N LYS A 96 -11.47 -9.96 -3.51
CA LYS A 96 -11.02 -9.06 -2.45
C LYS A 96 -9.75 -8.33 -2.85
N VAL A 97 -8.76 -9.05 -3.37
CA VAL A 97 -7.51 -8.47 -3.87
C VAL A 97 -7.77 -7.53 -5.06
N SER A 98 -8.61 -7.97 -6.00
CA SER A 98 -8.99 -7.18 -7.18
C SER A 98 -9.75 -5.90 -6.80
N TYR A 99 -10.45 -5.89 -5.66
CA TYR A 99 -11.09 -4.71 -5.12
C TYR A 99 -10.11 -3.79 -4.37
N VAL A 100 -9.29 -4.33 -3.48
CA VAL A 100 -8.44 -3.55 -2.57
C VAL A 100 -7.23 -2.95 -3.27
N LEU A 101 -6.50 -3.73 -4.08
CA LEU A 101 -5.23 -3.28 -4.63
C LEU A 101 -5.33 -2.07 -5.57
N PRO A 102 -6.38 -1.89 -6.40
CA PRO A 102 -6.55 -0.65 -7.15
C PRO A 102 -6.65 0.60 -6.27
N TYR A 103 -7.24 0.50 -5.07
CA TYR A 103 -7.23 1.62 -4.11
C TYR A 103 -5.84 1.84 -3.51
N VAL A 104 -5.09 0.77 -3.24
CA VAL A 104 -3.69 0.88 -2.81
C VAL A 104 -2.86 1.60 -3.88
N ALA A 105 -3.01 1.23 -5.16
CA ALA A 105 -2.35 1.90 -6.28
C ALA A 105 -2.66 3.40 -6.29
N LYS A 106 -3.95 3.76 -6.24
CA LYS A 106 -4.40 5.15 -6.18
C LYS A 106 -3.81 5.90 -4.98
N GLY A 107 -3.72 5.25 -3.82
CA GLY A 107 -3.12 5.84 -2.62
C GLY A 107 -1.63 6.10 -2.77
N VAL A 108 -0.87 5.16 -3.34
CA VAL A 108 0.55 5.33 -3.65
C VAL A 108 0.76 6.44 -4.69
N VAL A 109 0.00 6.42 -5.79
CA VAL A 109 0.03 7.47 -6.83
C VAL A 109 -0.27 8.84 -6.23
N PHE A 110 -1.28 8.94 -5.37
CA PHE A 110 -1.62 10.18 -4.67
C PHE A 110 -0.44 10.72 -3.87
N VAL A 111 0.24 9.87 -3.09
CA VAL A 111 1.41 10.27 -2.29
C VAL A 111 2.56 10.71 -3.19
N LEU A 112 2.91 9.92 -4.21
CA LEU A 112 4.00 10.28 -5.14
C LEU A 112 3.73 11.63 -5.81
N ASN A 113 2.52 11.84 -6.33
CA ASN A 113 2.13 13.09 -6.98
C ASN A 113 2.13 14.27 -6.00
N LYS A 114 1.65 14.08 -4.76
CA LYS A 114 1.69 15.10 -3.69
C LYS A 114 3.11 15.61 -3.43
N TYR A 115 4.11 14.74 -3.57
CA TYR A 115 5.52 15.09 -3.42
C TYR A 115 6.27 15.26 -4.75
N LYS A 116 5.55 15.48 -5.86
CA LYS A 116 6.12 15.72 -7.20
C LYS A 116 7.10 14.63 -7.66
N THR A 117 6.86 13.40 -7.23
CA THR A 117 7.62 12.21 -7.64
C THR A 117 6.85 11.52 -8.75
N ASP A 118 7.57 11.01 -9.76
CA ASP A 118 6.96 10.27 -10.86
C ASP A 118 6.22 9.02 -10.36
N SER A 119 4.95 8.92 -10.71
CA SER A 119 4.04 7.84 -10.32
C SER A 119 3.82 6.80 -11.44
N SER A 120 4.51 6.95 -12.57
CA SER A 120 4.41 5.99 -13.68
C SER A 120 4.80 4.57 -13.25
N GLY A 121 4.07 3.58 -13.77
CA GLY A 121 4.29 2.15 -13.53
C GLY A 121 3.64 1.60 -12.26
N VAL A 122 3.16 2.43 -11.33
CA VAL A 122 2.52 1.95 -10.08
C VAL A 122 1.27 1.13 -10.36
N GLU A 123 0.39 1.63 -11.24
CA GLU A 123 -0.85 0.92 -11.58
C GLU A 123 -0.59 -0.38 -12.35
N ASP A 124 0.45 -0.40 -13.20
CA ASP A 124 0.82 -1.60 -13.97
C ASP A 124 1.40 -2.68 -13.06
N VAL A 125 2.29 -2.31 -12.13
CA VAL A 125 2.80 -3.19 -11.09
C VAL A 125 1.65 -3.82 -10.30
N VAL A 126 0.71 -2.99 -9.83
CA VAL A 126 -0.44 -3.48 -9.07
C VAL A 126 -1.31 -4.41 -9.91
N ARG A 127 -1.55 -4.08 -11.18
CA ARG A 127 -2.31 -4.93 -12.11
C ARG A 127 -1.62 -6.30 -12.28
N ASN A 128 -0.30 -6.33 -12.41
CA ASN A 128 0.46 -7.58 -12.54
C ASN A 128 0.34 -8.44 -11.27
N VAL A 129 0.36 -7.83 -10.08
CA VAL A 129 0.14 -8.55 -8.83
C VAL A 129 -1.28 -9.13 -8.75
N ILE A 130 -2.29 -8.37 -9.18
CA ILE A 130 -3.68 -8.88 -9.25
C ILE A 130 -3.78 -10.08 -10.21
N VAL A 131 -3.14 -10.01 -11.37
CA VAL A 131 -3.09 -11.12 -12.34
C VAL A 131 -2.41 -12.34 -11.71
N ALA A 132 -1.25 -12.17 -11.08
CA ALA A 132 -0.55 -13.28 -10.42
C ALA A 132 -1.41 -13.94 -9.32
N VAL A 133 -2.15 -13.16 -8.53
CA VAL A 133 -3.08 -13.69 -7.52
C VAL A 133 -4.24 -14.45 -8.16
N ARG A 134 -4.75 -13.98 -9.30
CA ARG A 134 -5.82 -14.66 -10.02
C ARG A 134 -5.36 -16.00 -10.60
N ASP A 135 -4.14 -16.04 -11.13
CA ASP A 135 -3.58 -17.23 -11.76
C ASP A 135 -3.17 -18.29 -10.71
N GLU A 136 -2.64 -17.86 -9.56
CA GLU A 136 -2.13 -18.75 -8.50
C GLU A 136 -2.50 -18.26 -7.08
N PRO A 137 -3.80 -18.24 -6.69
CA PRO A 137 -4.24 -17.64 -5.42
C PRO A 137 -3.65 -18.36 -4.19
N GLU A 138 -3.51 -19.68 -4.26
CA GLU A 138 -3.00 -20.53 -3.17
C GLU A 138 -1.57 -20.16 -2.74
N THR A 139 -0.75 -19.64 -3.66
CA THR A 139 0.64 -19.25 -3.38
C THR A 139 0.70 -18.06 -2.41
N PHE A 140 -0.33 -17.22 -2.40
CA PHE A 140 -0.41 -16.03 -1.55
C PHE A 140 -1.13 -16.26 -0.22
N LEU A 141 -1.97 -17.31 -0.13
CA LEU A 141 -2.70 -17.68 1.09
C LEU A 141 -1.85 -18.46 2.11
N ARG A 142 -0.68 -18.97 1.69
CA ARG A 142 0.23 -19.70 2.59
C ARG A 142 0.75 -18.78 3.70
N LYS A 143 0.55 -19.19 4.95
CA LYS A 143 1.17 -18.52 6.09
C LYS A 143 2.68 -18.78 6.07
N SER A 144 3.46 -17.71 5.98
CA SER A 144 4.91 -17.69 6.29
C SER A 144 5.15 -17.83 7.78
#